data_AF-A0A960BSU1-F1
#
_entry.id   AF-A0A960BSU1-F1
#
_cell.length_a   1.000
_cell.length_b   1.000
_cell.length_c   1.000
_cell.angle_alpha   90.00
_cell.angle_beta   90.00
_cell.angle_gamma   90.00
#
_symmetry.space_group_name_H-M   'P 1'
#
loop_
_entity.id
_entity.type
_entity.pdbx_description
1 polymer ?
#
loop_
_entity_poly.entity_id
_entity_poly.type
_entity_poly.pdbx_seq_one_letter_code
_entity_poly.pdbx_strand_id
1 'polypeptide(L)'
;MLALDPRVFAPVWETVESLLPPVIDRHPLGCHRPRVDARQCFFGIAARLVTGSSWETVGRLVGVSESTLLRRRNEWQRAGV
;
A
#
# COMPACT_ATOMS: atom_id res chain seq x y z
N MET A 1 -14.07 -9.59 -8.15
CA MET A 1 -13.13 -8.84 -8.99
C MET A 1 -11.85 -9.64 -9.11
N LEU A 2 -11.50 -10.11 -10.31
CA LEU A 2 -10.35 -11.01 -10.51
C LEU A 2 -9.02 -10.44 -10.00
N ALA A 3 -8.81 -9.13 -10.13
CA ALA A 3 -7.58 -8.46 -9.70
C ALA A 3 -7.31 -8.49 -8.17
N LEU A 4 -8.36 -8.65 -7.35
CA LEU A 4 -8.23 -8.77 -5.89
C LEU A 4 -8.38 -10.22 -5.40
N ASP A 5 -8.63 -11.17 -6.31
CA ASP A 5 -8.61 -12.60 -5.98
C ASP A 5 -7.19 -12.96 -5.51
N PRO A 6 -7.02 -13.68 -4.38
CA PRO A 6 -5.71 -14.02 -3.85
C PRO A 6 -4.77 -14.66 -4.87
N ARG A 7 -5.29 -15.44 -5.84
CA ARG A 7 -4.50 -16.11 -6.88
C ARG A 7 -3.88 -15.14 -7.88
N VAL A 8 -4.44 -13.94 -8.01
CA VAL A 8 -3.91 -12.87 -8.87
C VAL A 8 -3.16 -11.84 -8.04
N PHE A 9 -3.72 -11.44 -6.91
CA PHE A 9 -3.14 -10.42 -6.06
C PHE A 9 -1.80 -10.85 -5.46
N ALA A 10 -1.66 -12.09 -5.00
CA ALA A 10 -0.41 -12.57 -4.38
C ALA A 10 0.80 -12.51 -5.33
N PRO A 11 0.78 -13.08 -6.55
CA PRO A 11 1.93 -13.01 -7.45
C PRO A 11 2.23 -11.58 -7.95
N VAL A 12 1.19 -10.75 -8.13
CA VAL A 12 1.38 -9.32 -8.46
C VAL A 12 2.05 -8.60 -7.29
N TRP A 13 1.61 -8.88 -6.06
CA TRP A 13 2.23 -8.32 -4.86
C TRP A 13 3.69 -8.74 -4.74
N GLU A 14 4.05 -10.02 -4.92
CA GLU A 14 5.44 -10.49 -4.86
C GLU A 14 6.34 -9.75 -5.86
N THR A 15 5.83 -9.48 -7.06
CA THR A 15 6.55 -8.71 -8.08
C THR A 15 6.78 -7.27 -7.60
N VAL A 16 5.73 -6.60 -7.11
CA VAL A 16 5.82 -5.21 -6.63
C VAL A 16 6.68 -5.09 -5.37
N GLU A 17 6.55 -6.03 -4.44
CA GLU A 17 7.31 -6.09 -3.19
C GLU A 17 8.82 -6.10 -3.46
N SER A 18 9.26 -6.85 -4.47
CA SER A 18 10.67 -6.90 -4.88
C SER A 18 11.24 -5.57 -5.39
N LEU A 19 10.37 -4.65 -5.82
CA LEU A 19 10.74 -3.33 -6.34
C LEU A 19 10.63 -2.23 -5.27
N LEU A 20 10.04 -2.52 -4.11
CA LEU A 20 9.82 -1.50 -3.10
C LEU A 20 11.15 -0.98 -2.53
N PRO A 21 11.28 0.34 -2.33
CA PRO A 21 12.46 0.89 -1.69
C PRO A 21 12.57 0.38 -0.24
N PRO A 22 13.80 0.23 0.29
CA PRO A 22 13.99 -0.20 1.67
C PRO A 22 13.31 0.79 2.64
N VAL A 23 12.63 0.25 3.64
CA VAL A 23 12.02 1.08 4.70
C VAL A 23 13.14 1.56 5.61
N ILE A 24 13.49 2.84 5.48
CA ILE A 24 14.47 3.47 6.36
C ILE A 24 13.73 4.07 7.55
N ASP A 25 13.78 3.39 8.70
CA ASP A 25 13.33 3.92 9.98
C ASP A 25 14.55 4.29 10.84
N ARG A 26 14.83 5.60 10.96
CA ARG A 26 15.98 6.12 11.72
C ARG A 26 15.59 6.65 13.10
N HIS A 27 14.37 6.36 13.60
CA HIS A 27 13.90 7.04 14.80
C HIS A 27 14.54 6.43 16.07
N PRO A 28 15.38 7.19 16.81
CA PRO A 28 16.24 6.64 17.86
C PRO A 28 15.47 6.08 19.07
N LEU A 29 14.27 6.59 19.34
CA LEU A 29 13.45 6.16 20.48
C LEU A 29 12.38 5.12 20.12
N GLY A 30 12.12 4.87 18.83
CA GLY A 30 11.06 3.93 18.40
C GLY A 30 9.63 4.25 18.85
N CYS A 31 9.38 5.34 19.60
CA CYS A 31 8.06 5.67 20.17
C CYS A 31 7.01 6.17 19.17
N HIS A 32 7.26 6.08 17.87
CA HIS A 32 6.31 6.54 16.86
C HIS A 32 5.40 5.39 16.41
N ARG A 33 4.28 5.74 15.78
CA ARG A 33 3.36 4.75 15.22
C ARG A 33 4.07 3.95 14.12
N PRO A 34 4.11 2.60 14.20
CA PRO A 34 4.74 1.78 13.18
C PRO A 34 4.18 2.07 11.79
N ARG A 35 5.04 1.92 10.78
CA ARG A 35 4.63 1.98 9.39
C ARG A 35 3.60 0.88 9.11
N VAL A 36 2.48 1.26 8.48
CA VAL A 36 1.49 0.30 7.99
C VAL A 36 2.14 -0.66 7.00
N ASP A 37 1.75 -1.92 7.09
CA ASP A 37 2.21 -3.00 6.23
C ASP A 37 2.08 -2.63 4.74
N ALA A 38 3.13 -2.95 3.97
CA ALA A 38 3.21 -2.57 2.58
C ALA A 38 2.19 -3.35 1.73
N ARG A 39 1.96 -4.63 2.03
CA ARG A 39 0.98 -5.46 1.33
C ARG A 39 -0.43 -4.94 1.54
N GLN A 40 -0.78 -4.53 2.76
CA GLN A 40 -2.06 -3.90 3.07
C GLN A 40 -2.24 -2.56 2.32
N CYS A 41 -1.19 -1.73 2.25
CA CYS A 41 -1.22 -0.49 1.48
C CYS A 41 -1.41 -0.76 -0.03
N PHE A 42 -0.72 -1.77 -0.56
CA PHE A 42 -0.86 -2.16 -1.96
C PHE A 42 -2.24 -2.72 -2.26
N PHE A 43 -2.83 -3.51 -1.37
CA PHE A 43 -4.21 -3.97 -1.51
C PHE A 43 -5.19 -2.80 -1.60
N GLY A 44 -5.03 -1.76 -0.76
CA GLY A 44 -5.81 -0.53 -0.86
C GLY A 44 -5.61 0.20 -2.19
N ILE A 45 -4.37 0.36 -2.64
CA ILE A 45 -4.10 1.01 -3.94
C ILE A 45 -4.72 0.20 -5.10
N ALA A 46 -4.57 -1.13 -5.10
CA ALA A 46 -5.15 -2.01 -6.11
C ALA A 46 -6.70 -1.91 -6.10
N ALA A 47 -7.32 -1.95 -4.92
CA ALA A 47 -8.76 -1.79 -4.77
C ALA A 47 -9.24 -0.46 -5.37
N ARG A 48 -8.56 0.64 -5.05
CA ARG A 48 -8.83 1.97 -5.62
C ARG A 48 -8.78 1.99 -7.15
N LEU A 49 -7.79 1.32 -7.74
CA LEU A 49 -7.59 1.29 -9.20
C LEU A 49 -8.67 0.48 -9.91
N VAL A 50 -9.07 -0.67 -9.35
CA VAL A 50 -10.00 -1.59 -10.02
C VAL A 50 -11.46 -1.24 -9.77
N THR A 51 -11.79 -0.58 -8.66
CA THR A 51 -13.17 -0.19 -8.33
C THR A 51 -13.51 1.23 -8.74
N GLY A 52 -12.51 2.12 -8.88
CA GLY A 52 -12.76 3.54 -9.09
C GLY A 52 -13.24 4.31 -7.84
N SER A 53 -13.35 3.65 -6.67
CA SER A 53 -13.84 4.25 -5.41
C SER A 53 -12.98 5.43 -4.93
N SER A 54 -13.43 6.24 -3.98
CA SER A 54 -12.55 7.28 -3.39
C SER A 54 -11.45 6.65 -2.50
N TRP A 55 -10.38 7.40 -2.26
CA TRP A 55 -9.34 6.98 -1.30
C TRP A 55 -9.89 6.85 0.12
N GLU A 56 -10.81 7.73 0.50
CA GLU A 56 -11.50 7.65 1.79
C GLU A 56 -12.26 6.33 1.95
N THR A 57 -13.09 5.97 0.95
CA THR A 57 -13.88 4.73 0.98
C THR A 57 -12.97 3.51 1.09
N VAL A 58 -11.93 3.43 0.25
CA VAL A 58 -11.00 2.31 0.30
C VAL A 58 -10.26 2.27 1.62
N GLY A 59 -9.80 3.42 2.12
CA GLY A 59 -9.11 3.51 3.39
C GLY A 59 -9.93 2.95 4.56
N ARG A 60 -11.24 3.28 4.60
CA ARG A 60 -12.17 2.70 5.57
C ARG A 60 -12.30 1.18 5.41
N LEU A 61 -12.41 0.68 4.17
CA LEU A 61 -12.57 -0.75 3.89
C LEU A 61 -11.34 -1.59 4.28
N VAL A 62 -10.13 -1.04 4.06
CA VAL A 62 -8.87 -1.77 4.30
C VAL A 62 -8.24 -1.45 5.65
N GLY A 63 -8.83 -0.56 6.45
CA GLY A 63 -8.31 -0.18 7.76
C GLY A 63 -7.03 0.67 7.71
N VAL A 64 -6.83 1.45 6.64
CA VAL A 64 -5.67 2.33 6.45
C VAL A 64 -6.15 3.75 6.13
N SER A 65 -5.56 4.78 6.74
CA SER A 65 -5.97 6.15 6.41
C SER A 65 -5.69 6.51 4.95
N GLU A 66 -6.57 7.30 4.34
CA GLU A 66 -6.37 7.86 2.99
C GLU A 66 -4.98 8.51 2.85
N SER A 67 -4.60 9.34 3.83
CA SER A 67 -3.31 10.01 3.86
C SER A 67 -2.13 9.03 3.83
N THR A 68 -2.27 7.86 4.45
CA THR A 68 -1.24 6.81 4.41
C THR A 68 -1.19 6.16 3.04
N LEU A 69 -2.34 5.81 2.44
CA LEU A 69 -2.40 5.22 1.09
C LEU A 69 -1.79 6.16 0.04
N LEU A 70 -2.16 7.44 0.06
CA LEU A 70 -1.62 8.46 -0.84
C LEU A 70 -0.11 8.64 -0.65
N ARG A 71 0.36 8.68 0.60
CA ARG A 71 1.79 8.80 0.90
C ARG A 71 2.57 7.60 0.36
N ARG A 72 2.06 6.38 0.53
CA ARG A 72 2.71 5.15 0.04
C ARG A 72 2.72 5.09 -1.48
N ARG A 73 1.59 5.40 -2.13
CA ARG A 73 1.50 5.52 -3.58
C ARG A 73 2.56 6.50 -4.12
N ASN A 74 2.61 7.71 -3.57
CA ASN A 74 3.54 8.75 -4.05
C ASN A 74 5.01 8.39 -3.79
N GLU A 75 5.31 7.75 -2.67
CA GLU A 75 6.65 7.26 -2.36
C GLU A 75 7.10 6.19 -3.37
N TRP A 76 6.25 5.20 -3.64
CA TRP A 76 6.56 4.12 -4.58
C TRP A 76 6.68 4.64 -6.02
N GLN A 77 5.78 5.54 -6.44
CA GLN A 77 5.87 6.19 -7.75
C GLN A 77 7.17 6.98 -7.93
N ARG A 78 7.63 7.69 -6.88
CA ARG A 78 8.92 8.42 -6.94
C ARG A 78 10.12 7.47 -6.98
N ALA A 79 9.99 6.27 -6.45
CA ALA A 79 11.01 5.23 -6.52
C ALA A 79 11.00 4.46 -7.85
N GLY A 80 10.05 4.72 -8.75
CA GLY A 80 9.94 4.05 -10.04
C GLY A 80 9.23 2.70 -9.99
N VAL A 81 8.47 2.44 -8.93
CA VAL A 81 7.54 1.30 -8.81
C VAL A 81 6.19 1.69 -9.40
#